data_AF-A0A226X436-F1
#
_entry.id   AF-A0A226X436-F1
#
_cell.length_a   1.000
_cell.length_b   1.000
_cell.length_c   1.000
_cell.angle_alpha   90.00
_cell.angle_beta   90.00
_cell.angle_gamma   90.00
#
_symmetry.space_group_name_H-M   'P 1'
#
loop_
_entity.id
_entity.type
_entity.pdbx_description
1 polymer ?
#
loop_
_entity_poly.entity_id
_entity_poly.type
_entity_poly.pdbx_seq_one_letter_code
_entity_poly.pdbx_strand_id
1 'polypeptide(L)' 'MNLYAKRLERGRFIWPQAESGSIHLSAAQLSMLLEGIDWRRPERTWQPTRAA' A
#
# COMPACT_ATOMS: atom_id res chain seq x y z
N MET A 1 -20.49 -8.15 -2.08
CA MET A 1 -19.19 -8.16 -1.37
C MET A 1 -18.12 -8.37 -2.43
N ASN A 2 -17.27 -7.37 -2.69
CA ASN A 2 -16.23 -7.49 -3.73
C ASN A 2 -14.88 -7.74 -3.05
N LEU A 3 -14.18 -8.79 -3.47
CA LEU A 3 -12.85 -9.12 -2.99
C LEU A 3 -11.82 -8.55 -3.98
N TYR A 4 -10.82 -7.84 -3.45
CA TYR A 4 -9.70 -7.33 -4.23
C TYR A 4 -8.41 -7.93 -3.69
N ALA A 5 -7.50 -8.32 -4.59
CA ALA A 5 -6.19 -8.86 -4.25
C ALA A 5 -5.10 -8.15 -5.06
N LYS A 6 -3.98 -7.83 -4.44
CA LYS A 6 -2.80 -7.25 -5.07
C LYS A 6 -1.62 -8.20 -4.89
N ARG A 7 -1.02 -8.67 -5.99
CA ARG A 7 0.21 -9.46 -5.94
C ARG A 7 1.39 -8.53 -5.69
N LEU A 8 2.21 -8.87 -4.69
CA LEU A 8 3.44 -8.13 -4.43
C LEU A 8 4.51 -8.64 -5.39
N GLU A 9 4.89 -7.80 -6.34
CA GLU A 9 5.91 -8.15 -7.32
C GLU A 9 7.31 -8.10 -6.67
N ARG A 10 7.56 -7.16 -5.72
CA ARG A 10 8.83 -7.00 -4.98
C ARG A 10 8.59 -6.32 -3.61
N GLY A 11 9.36 -6.71 -2.59
CA GLY A 11 9.38 -6.06 -1.27
C GLY A 11 8.29 -6.51 -0.28
N ARG A 12 8.06 -5.69 0.75
CA ARG A 12 7.06 -5.94 1.82
C ARG A 12 5.92 -4.94 1.69
N PHE A 13 4.70 -5.43 1.83
CA PHE A 13 3.51 -4.58 1.88
C PHE A 13 3.10 -4.34 3.32
N ILE A 14 3.02 -3.07 3.70
CA ILE A 14 2.60 -2.68 5.04
C ILE A 14 1.10 -2.45 5.00
N TRP A 15 0.35 -3.46 5.41
CA TRP A 15 -1.09 -3.32 5.58
C TRP A 15 -1.41 -2.55 6.87
N PRO A 16 -2.40 -1.64 6.87
CA PRO A 16 -2.88 -1.05 8.11
C PRO A 16 -3.46 -2.16 9.00
N GLN A 17 -3.05 -2.21 10.26
CA GLN A 17 -3.77 -3.03 11.24
C GLN A 17 -5.06 -2.31 11.62
N ALA A 18 -6.19 -2.98 11.43
CA ALA A 18 -7.47 -2.48 11.91
C ALA A 18 -7.62 -2.80 13.40
N GLU A 19 -7.70 -1.77 14.26
CA GLU A 19 -7.86 -1.96 15.70
C GLU A 19 -9.26 -2.48 16.08
N SER A 20 -10.29 -2.17 15.29
CA SER A 20 -11.69 -2.54 15.57
C SER A 20 -12.38 -3.33 14.44
N GLY A 21 -11.61 -3.93 13.54
CA GLY A 21 -12.11 -4.84 12.50
C GLY A 21 -12.26 -4.24 11.10
N SER A 22 -12.40 -2.91 10.96
CA SER A 22 -12.35 -2.22 9.67
C SER A 22 -11.60 -0.90 9.77
N ILE A 23 -11.06 -0.47 8.62
CA ILE A 23 -10.33 0.80 8.47
C ILE A 23 -11.00 1.59 7.35
N HIS A 24 -11.27 2.86 7.63
CA HIS A 24 -11.75 3.78 6.61
C HIS A 24 -10.55 4.45 5.95
N LEU A 25 -10.45 4.31 4.63
CA LEU A 25 -9.38 4.92 3.84
C LEU A 25 -9.98 6.03 2.97
N SER A 26 -9.29 7.16 2.91
CA SER A 26 -9.54 8.14 1.85
C SER A 26 -9.08 7.59 0.51
N ALA A 27 -9.56 8.19 -0.59
CA ALA A 27 -9.12 7.83 -1.93
C ALA A 27 -7.59 7.95 -2.09
N ALA A 28 -6.97 8.96 -1.48
CA ALA A 28 -5.53 9.14 -1.50
C ALA A 28 -4.77 8.02 -0.75
N GLN A 29 -5.26 7.59 0.41
CA GLN A 29 -4.65 6.50 1.18
C GLN A 29 -4.79 5.15 0.45
N LEU A 30 -5.93 4.92 -0.21
CA LEU A 30 -6.10 3.75 -1.05
C LEU A 30 -5.09 3.75 -2.21
N SER A 31 -4.92 4.87 -2.91
CA SER A 31 -3.92 5.00 -3.96
C SER A 31 -2.49 4.76 -3.45
N MET A 32 -2.14 5.26 -2.26
CA MET A 32 -0.83 5.01 -1.65
C MET A 32 -0.57 3.50 -1.45
N LEU A 33 -1.55 2.74 -0.97
CA LEU A 33 -1.44 1.28 -0.82
C LEU A 33 -1.29 0.58 -2.18
N LEU A 34 -2.01 1.03 -3.21
CA LEU A 34 -1.88 0.50 -4.56
C LEU A 34 -0.51 0.80 -5.20
N GLU A 35 0.11 1.92 -4.85
CA GLU A 35 1.47 2.31 -5.27
C GLU A 35 2.57 1.66 -4.41
N GLY A 36 2.22 1.05 -3.26
CA GLY A 36 3.19 0.45 -2.33
C GLY A 36 3.89 1.47 -1.40
N ILE A 37 3.35 2.69 -1.30
CA ILE A 37 3.80 3.73 -0.37
C ILE A 37 3.28 3.40 1.03
N ASP A 38 4.06 3.64 2.09
CA ASP A 38 3.54 3.51 3.46
C ASP A 38 2.42 4.55 3.63
N TRP A 39 1.19 4.11 3.88
CA TRP A 39 0.06 5.02 4.01
C TRP A 39 0.14 5.94 5.24
N ARG A 40 1.02 5.63 6.21
CA ARG A 40 1.29 6.46 7.42
C ARG A 40 2.36 7.52 7.18
N ARG A 41 3.19 7.34 6.15
CA ARG A 41 4.24 8.30 5.76
C ARG A 41 4.39 8.27 4.25
N PRO A 42 4.23 9.40 3.54
CA PRO A 42 4.34 9.48 2.08
C PRO A 42 5.80 9.30 1.59
N GLU A 43 6.50 8.30 2.09
CA GLU A 43 7.81 7.87 1.68
C GLU A 43 7.62 6.69 0.74
N ARG A 44 8.06 6.87 -0.51
CA ARG A 44 8.13 5.74 -1.45
C ARG A 44 9.08 4.72 -0.87
N THR A 45 8.55 3.55 -0.53
CA THR A 45 9.33 2.41 -0.04
C THR A 45 10.20 1.79 -1.13
N TRP A 46 10.01 2.22 -2.39
CA TRP A 46 10.71 1.71 -3.55
C TRP A 46 11.26 2.84 -4.42
N GLN A 47 12.54 2.70 -4.80
CA GLN A 47 13.20 3.51 -5.80
C GLN A 47 13.57 2.59 -6.98
N PRO A 48 13.17 2.90 -8.22
CA PRO A 48 13.59 2.14 -9.38
C PRO A 48 15.11 2.20 -9.48
N THR A 49 15.79 1.06 -9.35
CA THR A 49 17.15 0.93 -9.84
C THR A 49 17.06 1.05 -11.35
N ARG A 50 17.65 2.11 -11.92
CA ARG A 50 17.75 2.27 -13.38
C ARG A 50 18.33 0.98 -13.96
N ALA A 51 17.66 0.41 -14.95
CA ALA A 51 18.27 -0.62 -15.79
C ALA A 51 19.47 0.03 -16.50
N ALA A 52 20.61 -0.65 -16.45
CA ALA A 52 21.84 -0.23 -17.15
C ALA A 52 21.67 -0.34 -18.67
#